data_AF-A0A2G2IEV0-F1
#
_entry.id   AF-A0A2G2IEV0-F1
#
_cell.length_a   1.000
_cell.length_b   1.000
_cell.length_c   1.000
_cell.angle_alpha   90.00
_cell.angle_beta   90.00
_cell.angle_gamma   90.00
#
_symmetry.space_group_name_H-M   'P 1'
#
loop_
_entity.id
_entity.type
_entity.pdbx_description
1 polymer ?
#
loop_
_entity_poly.entity_id
_entity_poly.type
_entity_poly.pdbx_seq_one_letter_code
_entity_poly.pdbx_strand_id
1 'polypeptide(L)' 'MTKDVYFQKEAWGDVAIQHKGQVHHFSNLISLISFLQPIYGHDFELVEVTEDNYQALYISGVFDDQ' A
#
# COMPACT_ATOMS: atom_id res chain seq x y z
N MET A 1 16.22 5.94 1.88
CA MET A 1 15.85 4.84 0.98
C MET A 1 14.35 4.91 0.97
N THR A 2 13.79 5.27 -0.16
CA THR A 2 12.35 5.49 -0.30
C THR A 2 11.61 4.18 -0.03
N LYS A 3 10.57 4.24 0.82
CA LYS A 3 9.78 3.06 1.19
C LYS A 3 8.69 2.82 0.14
N ASP A 4 8.71 1.67 -0.51
CA ASP A 4 7.59 1.26 -1.34
C ASP A 4 6.41 0.84 -0.45
N VAL A 5 5.25 1.44 -0.70
CA VAL A 5 3.98 1.10 -0.06
C VAL A 5 3.05 0.54 -1.12
N TYR A 6 2.84 -0.77 -1.03
CA TYR A 6 1.93 -1.50 -1.91
C TYR A 6 0.49 -1.31 -1.44
N PHE A 7 -0.38 -0.87 -2.36
CA PHE A 7 -1.80 -0.63 -2.09
C PHE A 7 -2.67 -1.24 -3.19
N GLN A 8 -3.89 -1.63 -2.85
CA GLN A 8 -4.90 -2.10 -3.80
C GLN A 8 -5.99 -1.04 -3.95
N LYS A 9 -6.45 -0.78 -5.18
CA LYS A 9 -7.70 -0.04 -5.41
C LYS A 9 -8.90 -0.97 -5.39
N GLU A 10 -9.95 -0.55 -4.71
CA GLU A 10 -11.25 -1.21 -4.74
C GLU A 10 -12.16 -0.57 -5.80
N ALA A 11 -13.18 -1.32 -6.24
CA ALA A 11 -14.08 -0.92 -7.32
C ALA A 11 -14.79 0.42 -7.09
N TRP A 12 -14.96 0.82 -5.84
CA TRP A 12 -15.69 2.03 -5.43
C TRP A 12 -14.78 3.25 -5.20
N GLY A 13 -13.47 3.13 -5.47
CA GLY A 13 -12.49 4.20 -5.29
C GLY A 13 -11.78 4.19 -3.93
N ASP A 14 -12.18 3.30 -3.03
CA ASP A 14 -11.49 3.01 -1.79
C ASP A 14 -10.12 2.37 -2.08
N VAL A 15 -9.20 2.46 -1.12
CA VAL A 15 -7.87 1.85 -1.21
C VAL A 15 -7.54 1.09 0.06
N ALA A 16 -6.82 -0.02 -0.09
CA ALA A 16 -6.38 -0.85 1.03
C ALA A 16 -4.86 -1.04 1.00
N ILE A 17 -4.24 -1.08 2.18
CA ILE A 17 -2.85 -1.51 2.37
C ILE A 17 -2.79 -2.58 3.45
N GLN A 18 -1.76 -3.41 3.42
CA GLN A 18 -1.32 -4.12 4.61
C GLN A 18 -0.33 -3.24 5.38
N HIS A 19 -0.54 -3.11 6.68
CA HIS A 19 0.39 -2.46 7.60
C HIS A 19 0.40 -3.17 8.96
N LYS A 20 1.58 -3.58 9.43
CA LYS A 20 1.84 -4.34 10.65
C LYS A 20 0.94 -5.58 10.79
N GLY A 21 0.78 -6.32 9.70
CA GLY A 21 -0.05 -7.53 9.65
C GLY A 21 -1.57 -7.27 9.74
N GLN A 22 -2.02 -6.02 9.59
CA GLN A 22 -3.43 -5.67 9.49
C GLN A 22 -3.73 -5.03 8.14
N VAL A 23 -4.93 -5.27 7.63
CA VAL A 23 -5.41 -4.57 6.42
C VAL A 23 -6.10 -3.27 6.86
N HIS A 24 -5.64 -2.16 6.33
CA HIS A 24 -6.20 -0.83 6.55
C HIS A 24 -6.92 -0.38 5.28
N HIS A 25 -8.20 0.00 5.43
CA HIS A 25 -9.01 0.56 4.34
C HIS A 25 -9.13 2.08 4.49
N PHE A 26 -9.06 2.79 3.36
CA PHE A 26 -9.18 4.23 3.27
C PHE A 26 -10.14 4.59 2.14
N SER A 27 -10.87 5.69 2.30
CA SER A 27 -11.88 6.11 1.33
C SER A 27 -11.32 6.66 0.01
N ASN A 28 -10.01 6.91 -0.04
CA ASN A 28 -9.28 7.38 -1.22
C ASN A 28 -7.76 7.44 -0.93
N LEU A 29 -6.98 7.73 -1.96
CA LEU A 29 -5.53 7.91 -1.90
C LEU A 29 -5.08 9.05 -0.97
N ILE A 30 -5.87 10.12 -0.83
CA ILE A 30 -5.48 11.27 0.03
C ILE A 30 -5.51 10.85 1.50
N SER A 31 -6.53 10.08 1.90
CA SER A 31 -6.63 9.51 3.25
C SER A 31 -5.49 8.54 3.55
N LEU A 32 -5.10 7.71 2.57
CA LEU A 32 -3.92 6.85 2.68
C LEU A 32 -2.62 7.65 2.84
N ILE A 33 -2.38 8.65 2.00
CA ILE A 33 -1.18 9.52 2.08
C ILE A 33 -1.10 10.22 3.45
N SER A 34 -2.24 10.72 3.94
CA SER A 34 -2.32 11.38 5.24
C SER A 34 -1.96 10.43 6.40
N PHE A 35 -2.27 9.14 6.26
CA PHE A 35 -1.87 8.10 7.21
C PHE A 35 -0.36 7.78 7.14
N LEU A 36 0.21 7.75 5.94
CA LEU A 36 1.62 7.39 5.72
C LEU A 36 2.61 8.50 6.07
N GLN A 37 2.24 9.77 5.86
CA GLN A 37 3.09 10.93 6.14
C GLN A 37 3.70 10.96 7.55
N PRO A 38 2.96 10.74 8.65
CA PRO A 38 3.56 10.70 9.98
C PRO A 38 4.46 9.48 10.22
N ILE A 39 4.39 8.44 9.38
CA ILE A 39 5.16 7.20 9.52
C ILE A 39 6.47 7.27 8.71
N TYR A 40 6.38 7.71 7.46
CA TYR A 40 7.48 7.68 6.48
C TYR A 40 7.91 9.08 6.01
N GLY A 41 7.28 10.15 6.48
CA GLY A 41 7.52 11.51 6.02
C GLY A 41 7.11 11.68 4.55
N HIS A 42 8.04 12.17 3.73
CA HIS A 42 7.88 12.30 2.27
C HIS A 42 8.67 11.24 1.50
N ASP A 43 9.31 10.28 2.18
CA ASP A 43 10.22 9.31 1.56
C ASP A 43 9.50 7.95 1.36
N PHE A 44 8.38 7.97 0.63
CA PHE A 44 7.66 6.76 0.22
C PHE A 44 7.09 6.88 -1.20
N GLU A 45 6.99 5.74 -1.88
CA GLU A 45 6.34 5.61 -3.19
C GLU A 45 5.12 4.70 -3.07
N LEU A 46 4.05 5.05 -3.78
CA LEU A 46 2.84 4.23 -3.84
C LEU A 46 2.90 3.30 -5.04
N VAL A 47 2.84 2.00 -4.78
CA VAL A 47 2.83 0.97 -5.82
C VAL A 47 1.47 0.28 -5.83
N GLU A 48 0.74 0.41 -6.93
CA GLU A 48 -0.56 -0.24 -7.07
C GLU A 48 -0.38 -1.74 -7.32
N VAL A 49 -1.06 -2.54 -6.50
CA VAL A 49 -1.18 -3.99 -6.66
C VAL A 49 -2.39 -4.27 -7.54
N THR A 50 -2.12 -4.93 -8.66
CA THR A 50 -3.12 -5.36 -9.64
C THR A 50 -3.03 -6.88 -9.80
N GLU A 51 -4.01 -7.48 -10.47
CA GLU A 51 -3.97 -8.91 -10.79
C GLU A 51 -2.72 -9.30 -11.59
N ASP A 52 -2.21 -8.39 -12.43
CA ASP A 52 -1.04 -8.62 -13.28
C ASP A 52 0.29 -8.70 -12.51
N ASN A 53 0.41 -7.98 -11.39
CA ASN A 53 1.66 -7.92 -10.62
C ASN A 53 1.59 -8.65 -9.27
N TYR A 54 0.39 -8.99 -8.79
CA TYR A 54 0.17 -9.61 -7.49
C TYR A 54 1.04 -10.85 -7.28
N GLN A 55 1.05 -11.78 -8.24
CA GLN A 55 1.79 -13.03 -8.10
C GLN A 55 3.30 -12.78 -7.97
N ALA A 56 3.85 -11.85 -8.75
CA ALA A 56 5.27 -11.51 -8.69
C ALA A 56 5.64 -10.85 -7.36
N LEU A 57 4.80 -9.92 -6.88
CA LEU A 57 4.96 -9.25 -5.59
C LEU A 57 4.84 -10.22 -4.41
N TYR A 58 3.91 -11.17 -4.48
CA TYR A 58 3.75 -12.19 -3.46
C TYR A 58 4.99 -13.09 -3.37
N ILE A 59 5.53 -13.53 -4.50
CA ILE A 59 6.75 -14.36 -4.54
C ILE A 59 7.97 -13.60 -4.03
N SER A 60 8.05 -12.28 -4.22
CA SER A 60 9.16 -11.47 -3.73
C SER A 60 9.05 -11.10 -2.25
N GLY A 61 7.99 -11.53 -1.55
CA GLY A 61 7.83 -11.36 -0.11
C GLY A 61 7.56 -9.91 0.33
N VAL A 62 7.11 -9.03 -0.57
CA VAL A 62 6.91 -7.60 -0.24
C VAL A 62 5.81 -7.38 0.81
N PHE A 63 4.94 -8.37 1.01
CA PHE A 63 3.85 -8.36 1.98
C PHE A 63 4.25 -8.96 3.34
N ASP A 64 5.44 -9.57 3.46
CA ASP A 64 5.86 -10.29 4.67
C ASP A 64 6.19 -9.32 5.83
N ASP A 65 6.69 -8.13 5.49
CA ASP A 65 7.11 -7.08 6.43
C ASP A 65 6.19 -5.84 6.43
N GLN A 66 5.01 -5.93 5.81
CA GLN A 66 4.08 -4.79 5.71
C GLN A 66 3.33 -4.52 7.01
#